data_AF-A0A524J3G2-F1
#
_entry.id   AF-A0A524J3G2-F1
#
_cell.length_a   1.000
_cell.length_b   1.000
_cell.length_c   1.000
_cell.angle_alpha   90.00
_cell.angle_beta   90.00
_cell.angle_gamma   90.00
#
_symmetry.space_group_name_H-M   'P 1'
#
loop_
_entity.id
_entity.type
_entity.pdbx_description
1 polymer ?
#
loop_
_entity_poly.entity_id
_entity_poly.type
_entity_poly.pdbx_seq_one_letter_code
_entity_poly.pdbx_strand_id
1 'polypeptide(L)'
;MADRRDEFQVRSVSTKSVGRAVPILTFLVGIFLGAALVKPWDLIFPPSSPVLAIRPSASDLEPTTPPTTEPSPAPTECAYAGGWRVFALGRPDAFGGDGSVIGSNPSPIPSQARDIESPLRRWIEVAPLEAATGPDDPRVPFVTIVSDRIAGISYCPPRAGNDSPPAASSFTAWRLDEDAGSRAMTLRQVTIDSTKSVGVPVYIGVGEPDTVDASWPPGRYVFAVGSSNDSGYERWFGVEIRYPPGRLGG
;
A
#
# COMPACT_ATOMS: atom_id res chain seq x y z
N MET A 1 4.46 -22.60 49.73
CA MET A 1 4.73 -22.74 48.29
C MET A 1 4.36 -24.15 47.90
N ALA A 2 3.23 -24.33 47.22
CA ALA A 2 2.72 -25.64 46.82
C ALA A 2 2.97 -25.83 45.31
N ASP A 3 3.73 -26.87 44.98
CA ASP A 3 4.05 -27.35 43.63
C ASP A 3 2.79 -28.03 43.05
N ARG A 4 2.16 -27.39 42.05
CA ARG A 4 0.96 -27.90 41.37
C ARG A 4 1.39 -28.39 39.99
N ARG A 5 1.53 -29.71 39.85
CA ARG A 5 1.80 -30.37 38.58
C ARG A 5 0.48 -30.71 37.92
N ASP A 6 0.17 -30.00 36.84
CA ASP A 6 -0.99 -30.30 36.01
C ASP A 6 -0.69 -31.51 35.12
N GLU A 7 -1.39 -32.60 35.38
CA GLU A 7 -1.29 -33.88 34.71
C GLU A 7 -2.06 -33.83 33.39
N PHE A 8 -1.33 -33.77 32.27
CA PHE A 8 -1.90 -33.81 30.93
C PHE A 8 -2.47 -35.20 30.62
N GLN A 9 -3.80 -35.35 30.73
CA GLN A 9 -4.49 -36.53 30.21
C GLN A 9 -4.68 -36.44 28.69
N VAL A 10 -3.90 -37.23 27.96
CA VAL A 10 -4.08 -37.46 26.52
C VAL A 10 -5.21 -38.50 26.33
N ARG A 11 -6.39 -38.05 25.88
CA ARG A 11 -7.46 -38.96 25.45
C ARG A 11 -7.25 -39.36 23.99
N SER A 12 -7.11 -40.66 23.75
CA SER A 12 -7.09 -41.23 22.40
C SER A 12 -8.49 -41.16 21.77
N VAL A 13 -8.59 -40.48 20.62
CA VAL A 13 -9.83 -40.38 19.84
C VAL A 13 -10.03 -41.66 19.03
N SER A 14 -11.15 -42.35 19.29
CA SER A 14 -11.54 -43.59 18.61
C SER A 14 -11.95 -43.32 17.16
N THR A 15 -11.14 -43.78 16.21
CA THR A 15 -11.43 -43.79 14.76
C THR A 15 -12.42 -44.90 14.41
N LYS A 16 -13.72 -44.67 14.61
CA LYS A 16 -14.78 -45.52 14.04
C LYS A 16 -15.29 -44.91 12.75
N SER A 17 -15.30 -45.72 11.69
CA SER A 17 -16.05 -45.56 10.43
C SER A 17 -15.50 -44.57 9.37
N VAL A 18 -14.42 -44.95 8.68
CA VAL A 18 -13.97 -44.31 7.41
C VAL A 18 -14.41 -45.11 6.17
N GLY A 19 -15.18 -46.20 6.32
CA GLY A 19 -15.43 -47.16 5.24
C GLY A 19 -16.49 -46.79 4.19
N ARG A 20 -17.22 -45.68 4.30
CA ARG A 20 -18.36 -45.37 3.38
C ARG A 20 -18.39 -43.97 2.77
N ALA A 21 -17.52 -43.05 3.18
CA ALA A 21 -17.56 -41.66 2.70
C ALA A 21 -16.78 -41.41 1.39
N VAL A 22 -15.87 -42.32 1.03
CA VAL A 22 -14.98 -42.18 -0.13
C VAL A 22 -15.73 -42.11 -1.48
N PRO A 23 -16.74 -42.95 -1.79
CA PRO A 23 -17.34 -42.93 -3.13
C PRO A 23 -18.14 -41.65 -3.42
N ILE A 24 -18.77 -41.05 -2.39
CA ILE A 24 -19.60 -39.84 -2.53
C ILE A 24 -18.73 -38.63 -2.91
N LEU A 25 -17.55 -38.50 -2.30
CA LEU A 25 -16.64 -37.38 -2.58
C LEU A 25 -16.12 -37.43 -4.01
N THR A 26 -15.72 -38.60 -4.51
CA THR A 26 -15.26 -38.77 -5.90
C THR A 26 -16.33 -38.41 -6.93
N PHE A 27 -17.60 -38.72 -6.65
CA PHE A 27 -18.70 -38.39 -7.56
C PHE A 27 -18.95 -36.88 -7.63
N LEU A 28 -18.90 -36.18 -6.49
CA LEU A 28 -19.07 -34.72 -6.46
C LEU A 28 -17.91 -33.98 -7.15
N VAL A 29 -16.67 -34.43 -6.96
CA VAL A 29 -15.49 -33.86 -7.64
C VAL A 29 -15.60 -34.05 -9.16
N GLY A 30 -16.08 -35.22 -9.62
CA GLY A 30 -16.30 -35.48 -11.05
C GLY A 30 -17.33 -34.55 -11.69
N ILE A 31 -18.45 -34.26 -11.01
CA ILE A 31 -19.47 -33.32 -11.51
C ILE A 31 -18.90 -31.91 -11.64
N PHE A 32 -18.18 -31.42 -10.63
CA PHE A 32 -17.57 -30.08 -10.67
C PHE A 32 -16.53 -29.94 -11.79
N LEU A 33 -15.70 -30.97 -12.00
CA LEU A 33 -14.73 -30.98 -13.10
C LEU A 33 -15.41 -31.03 -14.48
N GLY A 34 -16.51 -31.78 -14.62
CA GLY A 34 -17.31 -31.79 -15.85
C GLY A 34 -17.96 -30.43 -16.14
N ALA A 35 -18.52 -29.78 -15.12
CA ALA A 35 -19.13 -28.46 -15.27
C ALA A 35 -18.10 -27.36 -15.58
N ALA A 36 -16.86 -27.48 -15.10
CA ALA A 36 -15.79 -26.53 -15.41
C ALA A 36 -15.33 -26.57 -16.88
N LEU A 37 -15.51 -27.69 -17.58
CA LEU A 37 -15.20 -27.83 -19.00
C LEU A 37 -16.28 -27.22 -19.91
N VAL A 38 -17.53 -27.19 -19.46
CA VAL A 38 -18.63 -26.56 -20.19
C VAL A 38 -18.74 -25.12 -19.71
N LYS A 39 -17.95 -24.20 -20.28
CA LYS A 39 -18.00 -22.75 -19.99
C LYS A 39 -19.41 -22.19 -20.24
N PRO A 40 -20.27 -22.02 -19.23
CA PRO A 40 -21.65 -21.57 -19.43
C PRO A 40 -21.75 -20.05 -19.53
N TRP A 41 -20.66 -19.34 -19.23
CA TRP A 41 -20.62 -17.88 -19.15
C TRP A 41 -20.73 -17.19 -20.52
N ASP A 42 -20.42 -17.88 -21.63
CA ASP A 42 -20.55 -17.32 -22.99
C ASP A 42 -22.00 -17.06 -23.40
N LEU A 43 -23.00 -17.61 -22.68
CA LEU A 43 -24.41 -17.41 -22.99
C LEU A 43 -25.07 -16.27 -22.20
N ILE A 44 -24.39 -15.72 -21.18
CA ILE A 44 -24.98 -14.72 -20.28
C ILE A 44 -24.62 -13.29 -20.72
N PHE A 45 -23.53 -13.10 -21.46
CA PHE A 45 -23.10 -11.78 -21.90
C PHE A 45 -23.51 -11.54 -23.37
N PRO A 46 -24.47 -10.63 -23.65
CA PRO A 46 -24.76 -10.24 -25.02
C PRO A 46 -23.51 -9.60 -25.65
N PRO A 47 -23.26 -9.81 -26.96
CA PRO A 47 -22.13 -9.19 -27.64
C PRO A 47 -22.22 -7.67 -27.51
N SER A 48 -21.12 -7.04 -27.11
CA SER A 48 -21.00 -5.59 -27.03
C SER A 48 -21.28 -4.98 -28.41
N SER A 49 -22.35 -4.21 -28.53
CA SER A 49 -22.70 -3.50 -29.75
C SER A 49 -21.53 -2.62 -30.20
N PRO A 50 -21.19 -2.60 -31.51
CA PRO A 50 -20.16 -1.71 -32.02
C PRO A 50 -20.61 -0.26 -31.81
N VAL A 51 -19.90 0.46 -30.95
CA VAL A 51 -20.06 1.90 -30.79
C VAL A 51 -19.58 2.53 -32.10
N LEU A 52 -20.52 3.02 -32.90
CA LEU A 52 -20.26 3.91 -34.02
C LEU A 52 -19.58 5.16 -33.47
N ALA A 53 -18.25 5.22 -33.62
CA ALA A 53 -17.46 6.40 -33.33
C ALA A 53 -17.91 7.53 -34.29
N ILE A 54 -18.73 8.45 -33.78
CA ILE A 54 -19.02 9.71 -34.45
C ILE A 54 -17.71 10.50 -34.46
N ARG A 55 -17.09 10.58 -35.64
CA ARG A 55 -15.88 11.37 -35.90
C ARG A 55 -16.28 12.85 -35.87
N PRO A 56 -15.85 13.65 -34.87
CA PRO A 56 -16.07 15.09 -34.92
C PRO A 56 -15.28 15.67 -36.10
N SER A 57 -15.98 16.42 -36.95
CA SER A 57 -15.39 17.19 -38.03
C SER A 57 -14.66 18.38 -37.40
N ALA A 58 -13.33 18.36 -37.45
CA ALA A 58 -12.50 19.46 -36.98
C ALA A 58 -12.55 20.61 -38.01
N SER A 59 -13.17 21.71 -37.63
CA SER A 59 -12.91 23.01 -38.24
C SER A 59 -11.68 23.63 -37.58
N ASP A 60 -10.81 24.15 -38.44
CA ASP A 60 -9.64 25.00 -38.21
C ASP A 60 -9.46 25.52 -36.78
N LEU A 61 -8.50 24.92 -36.07
CA LEU A 61 -7.82 25.54 -34.95
C LEU A 61 -6.33 25.62 -35.28
N GLU A 62 -5.83 26.84 -35.26
CA GLU A 62 -4.43 27.21 -35.41
C GLU A 62 -3.56 26.39 -34.44
N PRO A 63 -2.45 25.78 -34.90
CA PRO A 63 -1.61 24.92 -34.09
C PRO A 63 -0.92 25.75 -33.00
N THR A 64 -1.56 25.82 -31.84
CA THR A 64 -0.91 26.29 -30.61
C THR A 64 -0.03 25.16 -30.12
N THR A 65 1.28 25.28 -30.36
CA THR A 65 2.29 24.35 -29.83
C THR A 65 2.09 24.27 -28.31
N PRO A 66 1.68 23.12 -27.75
CA PRO A 66 1.56 23.00 -26.30
C PRO A 66 2.93 23.26 -25.69
N PRO A 67 3.02 23.96 -24.54
CA PRO A 67 4.29 24.15 -23.87
C PRO A 67 4.87 22.77 -23.56
N THR A 68 6.01 22.46 -24.17
CA THR A 68 6.84 21.31 -23.81
C THR A 68 7.24 21.52 -22.36
N THR A 69 6.48 20.91 -21.44
CA THR A 69 6.88 20.85 -20.04
C THR A 69 8.01 19.86 -20.00
N GLU A 70 9.22 20.39 -20.05
CA GLU A 70 10.44 19.62 -19.87
C GLU A 70 10.33 18.91 -18.51
N PRO A 71 10.39 17.56 -18.47
CA PRO A 71 10.22 16.83 -17.23
C PRO A 71 11.31 17.26 -16.26
N SER A 72 10.90 17.91 -15.17
CA SER A 72 11.81 18.30 -14.09
C SER A 72 12.67 17.09 -13.70
N PRO A 73 14.01 17.23 -13.65
CA PRO A 73 14.90 16.11 -13.41
C PRO A 73 14.51 15.42 -12.11
N ALA A 74 14.25 14.12 -12.19
CA ALA A 74 13.89 13.35 -11.02
C ALA A 74 14.97 13.52 -9.93
N PRO A 75 14.54 13.63 -8.67
CA PRO A 75 15.40 13.90 -7.51
C PRO A 75 16.57 12.91 -7.48
N THR A 76 17.76 13.44 -7.17
CA THR A 76 19.01 12.69 -7.13
C THR A 76 18.92 11.46 -6.22
N GLU A 77 18.14 11.53 -5.15
CA GLU A 77 17.94 10.42 -4.20
C GLU A 77 17.26 9.20 -4.82
N CYS A 78 16.36 9.42 -5.78
CA CYS A 78 15.74 8.34 -6.56
C CYS A 78 16.62 7.83 -7.70
N ALA A 79 17.49 8.69 -8.23
CA ALA A 79 18.31 8.38 -9.39
C ALA A 79 19.24 7.18 -9.18
N TYR A 80 19.67 6.94 -7.93
CA TYR A 80 20.64 5.90 -7.58
C TYR A 80 20.00 4.65 -6.95
N ALA A 81 18.67 4.60 -6.86
CA ALA A 81 17.99 3.41 -6.39
C ALA A 81 17.93 2.39 -7.54
N GLY A 82 18.71 1.31 -7.45
CA GLY A 82 18.62 0.17 -8.38
C GLY A 82 17.35 -0.66 -8.22
N GLY A 83 16.38 -0.22 -7.42
CA GLY A 83 15.19 -0.96 -7.04
C GLY A 83 14.16 -0.07 -6.34
N TRP A 84 13.04 -0.68 -5.96
CA TRP A 84 11.92 -0.02 -5.29
C TRP A 84 12.26 0.39 -3.87
N ARG A 85 11.87 1.61 -3.49
CA ARG A 85 12.04 2.10 -2.12
C ARG A 85 10.78 2.76 -1.59
N VAL A 86 10.48 2.53 -0.32
CA VAL A 86 9.48 3.27 0.44
C VAL A 86 10.17 4.42 1.15
N PHE A 87 9.58 5.60 1.03
CA PHE A 87 9.98 6.80 1.76
C PHE A 87 9.01 7.05 2.90
N ALA A 88 9.54 7.30 4.09
CA ALA A 88 8.77 7.80 5.22
C ALA A 88 9.26 9.17 5.65
N LEU A 89 8.30 10.08 5.84
CA LEU A 89 8.51 11.39 6.43
C LEU A 89 8.07 11.34 7.90
N GLY A 90 9.01 11.46 8.83
CA GLY A 90 8.72 11.52 10.26
C GLY A 90 9.28 12.78 10.92
N ARG A 91 8.82 13.07 12.14
CA ARG A 91 9.45 14.09 12.98
C ARG A 91 10.81 13.61 13.51
N PRO A 92 11.72 14.52 13.90
CA PRO A 92 13.06 14.17 14.41
C PRO A 92 13.05 13.21 15.61
N ASP A 93 12.05 13.29 16.47
CA ASP A 93 11.84 12.41 17.62
C ASP A 93 11.35 11.00 17.22
N ALA A 94 10.89 10.84 15.99
CA ALA A 94 10.15 9.66 15.56
C ALA A 94 11.02 8.45 15.20
N PHE A 95 12.32 8.61 14.91
CA PHE A 95 13.20 7.49 14.50
C PHE A 95 14.19 7.02 15.58
N GLY A 96 13.90 7.27 16.85
CA GLY A 96 14.72 6.73 17.94
C GLY A 96 15.98 7.53 18.22
N GLY A 97 15.90 8.86 18.15
CA GLY A 97 16.83 9.71 18.91
C GLY A 97 16.71 9.35 20.40
N ASP A 98 17.82 9.38 21.12
CA ASP A 98 18.01 9.00 22.53
C ASP A 98 17.12 9.72 23.57
N GLY A 99 16.09 10.44 23.16
CA GLY A 99 15.16 11.14 24.03
C GLY A 99 15.73 12.40 24.68
N SER A 100 16.94 12.85 24.33
CA SER A 100 17.56 14.01 24.94
C SER A 100 17.17 15.33 24.25
N VAL A 101 15.87 15.69 24.28
CA VAL A 101 15.44 17.05 23.93
C VAL A 101 15.35 17.88 25.21
N ILE A 102 16.34 18.76 25.39
CA ILE A 102 16.40 19.76 26.45
C ILE A 102 15.20 20.71 26.29
N GLY A 103 14.45 20.91 27.38
CA GLY A 103 13.17 21.60 27.42
C GLY A 103 13.13 22.96 26.71
N SER A 104 12.34 23.04 25.65
CA SER A 104 11.89 24.29 25.04
C SER A 104 10.41 24.51 25.35
N ASN A 105 10.08 25.66 25.93
CA ASN A 105 8.71 26.05 26.30
C ASN A 105 7.70 25.88 25.14
N PRO A 106 6.48 25.37 25.39
CA PRO A 106 5.43 25.30 24.38
C PRO A 106 4.92 26.71 24.06
N SER A 107 5.16 27.17 22.82
CA SER A 107 4.61 28.42 22.31
C SER A 107 3.28 28.14 21.58
N PRO A 108 2.22 28.98 21.72
CA PRO A 108 0.85 28.65 21.31
C PRO A 108 0.53 28.98 19.84
N ILE A 109 1.51 28.92 18.94
CA ILE A 109 1.28 29.10 17.49
C ILE A 109 0.94 27.73 16.88
N PRO A 110 -0.04 27.60 15.95
CA PRO A 110 -0.25 26.36 15.20
C PRO A 110 1.03 26.01 14.40
N SER A 111 1.85 25.13 14.98
CA SER A 111 3.26 24.88 14.66
C SER A 111 3.49 23.87 13.53
N GLN A 112 2.44 23.33 12.91
CA GLN A 112 2.58 22.16 12.06
C GLN A 112 3.24 22.42 10.70
N ALA A 113 3.12 23.63 10.14
CA ALA A 113 3.86 23.97 8.92
C ALA A 113 5.37 24.17 9.17
N ARG A 114 5.76 24.52 10.41
CA ARG A 114 7.17 24.68 10.80
C ARG A 114 7.82 23.38 11.26
N ASP A 115 7.07 22.42 11.82
CA ASP A 115 7.64 21.15 12.28
C ASP A 115 8.07 20.19 11.14
N ILE A 116 7.85 20.57 9.86
CA ILE A 116 8.45 19.92 8.67
C ILE A 116 9.76 20.64 8.28
N GLU A 117 10.37 21.45 9.15
CA GLU A 117 11.63 22.15 8.84
C GLU A 117 12.85 21.23 8.87
N SER A 118 12.80 20.06 9.52
CA SER A 118 13.87 19.06 9.49
C SER A 118 13.33 17.63 9.62
N PRO A 119 12.48 17.17 8.69
CA PRO A 119 11.90 15.84 8.78
C PRO A 119 13.01 14.80 8.64
N LEU A 120 12.97 13.78 9.50
CA LEU A 120 13.82 12.62 9.30
C LEU A 120 13.29 11.86 8.09
N ARG A 121 14.22 11.60 7.17
CA ARG A 121 13.99 10.96 5.88
C ARG A 121 14.57 9.58 5.93
N ARG A 122 13.75 8.57 5.67
CA ARG A 122 14.23 7.19 5.56
C ARG A 122 13.74 6.57 4.27
N TRP A 123 14.68 6.05 3.51
CA TRP A 123 14.45 5.20 2.35
C TRP A 123 14.67 3.75 2.75
N ILE A 124 13.68 2.91 2.48
CA ILE A 124 13.74 1.47 2.77
C ILE A 124 13.49 0.72 1.48
N GLU A 125 14.42 -0.14 1.09
CA GLU A 125 14.28 -0.98 -0.10
C GLU A 125 13.20 -2.04 0.12
N VAL A 126 12.40 -2.28 -0.92
CA VAL A 126 11.37 -3.30 -0.95
C VAL A 126 11.40 -3.98 -2.33
N ALA A 127 11.20 -5.29 -2.39
CA ALA A 127 10.99 -6.00 -3.64
C ALA A 127 9.48 -6.18 -3.83
N PRO A 128 8.78 -5.33 -4.60
CA PRO A 128 7.33 -5.40 -4.71
C PRO A 128 6.87 -6.69 -5.38
N LEU A 129 5.66 -7.13 -5.04
CA LEU A 129 4.99 -8.24 -5.70
C LEU A 129 4.32 -7.74 -6.98
N GLU A 130 4.58 -8.40 -8.11
CA GLU A 130 4.07 -8.00 -9.44
C GLU A 130 2.55 -8.18 -9.61
N ALA A 131 1.94 -9.10 -8.84
CA ALA A 131 0.50 -9.34 -8.87
C ALA A 131 0.03 -9.96 -7.55
N ALA A 132 -0.90 -9.28 -6.88
CA ALA A 132 -1.58 -9.78 -5.70
C ALA A 132 -3.03 -10.15 -6.02
N THR A 133 -3.63 -11.06 -5.25
CA THR A 133 -5.07 -11.32 -5.33
C THR A 133 -5.91 -10.24 -4.64
N GLY A 134 -5.26 -9.34 -3.91
CA GLY A 134 -5.87 -8.24 -3.18
C GLY A 134 -4.99 -7.76 -2.01
N PRO A 135 -5.47 -6.79 -1.21
CA PRO A 135 -4.72 -6.25 -0.07
C PRO A 135 -4.44 -7.27 1.05
N ASP A 136 -5.25 -8.33 1.17
CA ASP A 136 -5.07 -9.40 2.15
C ASP A 136 -4.19 -10.56 1.63
N ASP A 137 -3.56 -10.43 0.45
CA ASP A 137 -2.68 -11.46 -0.09
C ASP A 137 -1.42 -11.63 0.79
N PRO A 138 -1.20 -12.80 1.39
CA PRO A 138 -0.10 -13.02 2.33
C PRO A 138 1.29 -12.95 1.67
N ARG A 139 1.36 -12.92 0.35
CA ARG A 139 2.61 -12.81 -0.41
C ARG A 139 3.11 -11.36 -0.53
N VAL A 140 2.28 -10.37 -0.20
CA VAL A 140 2.69 -8.96 -0.24
C VAL A 140 3.82 -8.73 0.78
N PRO A 141 5.00 -8.27 0.34
CA PRO A 141 6.15 -8.10 1.22
C PRO A 141 6.01 -6.83 2.05
N PHE A 142 6.31 -6.91 3.35
CA PHE A 142 6.22 -5.77 4.27
C PHE A 142 7.59 -5.22 4.65
N VAL A 143 7.70 -3.91 4.73
CA VAL A 143 8.78 -3.21 5.43
C VAL A 143 8.27 -2.63 6.74
N THR A 144 9.08 -2.70 7.80
CA THR A 144 8.71 -2.14 9.11
C THR A 144 9.33 -0.77 9.32
N ILE A 145 8.51 0.19 9.75
CA ILE A 145 8.88 1.54 10.12
C ILE A 145 8.53 1.73 11.58
N VAL A 146 9.55 2.00 12.40
CA VAL A 146 9.36 2.29 13.83
C VAL A 146 9.28 3.80 13.99
N SER A 147 8.08 4.30 14.26
CA SER A 147 7.78 5.72 14.40
C SER A 147 6.40 5.91 15.04
N ASP A 148 6.28 6.90 15.90
CA ASP A 148 5.01 7.31 16.49
C ASP A 148 4.24 8.31 15.61
N ARG A 149 4.91 8.94 14.64
CA ARG A 149 4.36 9.98 13.77
C ARG A 149 4.98 9.88 12.37
N ILE A 150 4.28 9.21 11.47
CA ILE A 150 4.60 9.23 10.03
C ILE A 150 3.70 10.26 9.35
N ALA A 151 4.27 11.40 9.00
CA ALA A 151 3.58 12.50 8.34
C ALA A 151 3.26 12.18 6.88
N GLY A 152 3.97 11.24 6.25
CA GLY A 152 3.70 10.87 4.86
C GLY A 152 4.51 9.67 4.41
N ILE A 153 3.97 8.99 3.40
CA ILE A 153 4.59 7.84 2.74
C ILE A 153 4.71 8.17 1.25
N SER A 154 5.84 7.80 0.66
CA SER A 154 6.04 7.85 -0.79
C SER A 154 6.73 6.59 -1.26
N TYR A 155 6.84 6.44 -2.57
CA TYR A 155 7.60 5.37 -3.19
C TYR A 155 8.53 5.94 -4.27
N CYS A 156 9.63 5.23 -4.49
CA CYS A 156 10.58 5.53 -5.55
C CYS A 156 10.80 4.27 -6.37
N PRO A 157 10.23 4.19 -7.57
CA PRO A 157 10.43 3.07 -8.48
C PRO A 157 11.75 3.22 -9.25
N PRO A 158 12.29 2.14 -9.83
CA PRO A 158 13.40 2.25 -10.77
C PRO A 158 12.98 3.07 -12.00
N ARG A 159 13.89 3.87 -12.54
CA ARG A 159 13.61 4.77 -13.68
C ARG A 159 13.29 4.03 -14.98
N ALA A 160 13.77 2.81 -15.13
CA ALA A 160 13.69 2.03 -16.35
C ALA A 160 13.50 0.54 -16.04
N GLY A 161 13.10 -0.22 -17.07
CA GLY A 161 12.84 -1.65 -16.97
C GLY A 161 11.38 -1.97 -16.62
N ASN A 162 11.09 -3.26 -16.46
CA ASN A 162 9.73 -3.77 -16.25
C ASN A 162 9.11 -3.30 -14.93
N ASP A 163 9.92 -2.81 -13.99
CA ASP A 163 9.52 -2.31 -12.70
C ASP A 163 9.30 -0.79 -12.67
N SER A 164 9.49 -0.10 -13.80
CA SER A 164 9.20 1.33 -13.92
C SER A 164 7.71 1.53 -14.19
N PRO A 165 7.00 2.35 -13.39
CA PRO A 165 5.57 2.57 -13.61
C PRO A 165 5.33 3.35 -14.90
N PRO A 166 4.26 3.01 -15.66
CA PRO A 166 3.79 3.84 -16.76
C PRO A 166 3.44 5.26 -16.29
N ALA A 167 3.49 6.23 -17.20
CA ALA A 167 3.24 7.64 -16.87
C ALA A 167 1.86 7.91 -16.21
N ALA A 168 0.87 7.05 -16.48
CA ALA A 168 -0.47 7.10 -15.89
C ALA A 168 -0.66 6.01 -14.83
N SER A 169 0.21 5.99 -13.81
CA SER A 169 0.07 5.10 -12.65
C SER A 169 -0.77 5.75 -11.55
N SER A 170 -1.68 4.98 -10.95
CA SER A 170 -2.39 5.32 -9.73
C SER A 170 -1.67 4.75 -8.51
N PHE A 171 -1.91 5.37 -7.35
CA PHE A 171 -1.43 4.89 -6.07
C PHE A 171 -2.63 4.70 -5.14
N THR A 172 -2.83 3.49 -4.67
CA THR A 172 -3.95 3.11 -3.80
C THR A 172 -3.42 2.46 -2.53
N ALA A 173 -4.16 2.59 -1.43
CA ALA A 173 -3.76 2.04 -0.15
C ALA A 173 -4.94 1.42 0.59
N TRP A 174 -4.63 0.42 1.40
CA TRP A 174 -5.55 -0.22 2.32
C TRP A 174 -4.89 -0.28 3.70
N ARG A 175 -5.69 -0.08 4.75
CA ARG A 175 -5.32 -0.45 6.11
C ARG A 175 -5.76 -1.90 6.34
N LEU A 176 -4.88 -2.71 6.91
CA LEU A 176 -5.23 -4.06 7.36
C LEU A 176 -5.60 -3.98 8.84
N ASP A 177 -6.86 -4.22 9.14
CA ASP A 177 -7.38 -4.29 10.50
C ASP A 177 -7.47 -5.77 10.91
N GLU A 178 -6.96 -6.13 12.09
CA GLU A 178 -6.83 -7.54 12.51
C GLU A 178 -8.17 -8.29 12.52
N ASP A 179 -9.24 -7.61 12.95
CA ASP A 179 -10.57 -8.21 13.09
C ASP A 179 -11.53 -7.90 11.93
N ALA A 180 -11.28 -6.81 11.20
CA ALA A 180 -12.22 -6.29 10.20
C ALA A 180 -11.79 -6.50 8.75
N GLY A 181 -10.59 -7.07 8.53
CA GLY A 181 -10.02 -7.25 7.20
C GLY A 181 -9.43 -5.96 6.63
N SER A 182 -9.31 -5.89 5.31
CA SER A 182 -8.75 -4.73 4.63
C SER A 182 -9.78 -3.61 4.41
N ARG A 183 -9.39 -2.37 4.72
CA ARG A 183 -10.19 -1.16 4.49
C ARG A 183 -9.46 -0.21 3.56
N ALA A 184 -10.10 0.10 2.41
CA ALA A 184 -9.57 1.08 1.46
C ALA A 184 -9.40 2.46 2.11
N MET A 185 -8.29 3.13 1.80
CA MET A 185 -7.97 4.46 2.31
C MET A 185 -8.01 5.50 1.20
N THR A 186 -8.60 6.65 1.50
CA THR A 186 -8.47 7.83 0.65
C THR A 186 -7.09 8.43 0.84
N LEU A 187 -6.34 8.59 -0.25
CA LEU A 187 -5.03 9.23 -0.22
C LEU A 187 -5.13 10.67 -0.70
N ARG A 188 -4.39 11.56 -0.06
CA ARG A 188 -4.15 12.92 -0.55
C ARG A 188 -2.67 13.07 -0.84
N GLN A 189 -2.34 13.45 -2.07
CA GLN A 189 -0.98 13.87 -2.40
C GLN A 189 -0.73 15.25 -1.79
N VAL A 190 0.38 15.40 -1.08
CA VAL A 190 0.81 16.67 -0.49
C VAL A 190 1.99 17.23 -1.25
N THR A 191 1.94 18.52 -1.55
CA THR A 191 3.08 19.25 -2.09
C THR A 191 3.99 19.64 -0.94
N ILE A 192 5.18 19.06 -0.90
CA ILE A 192 6.25 19.51 -0.01
C ILE A 192 6.96 20.67 -0.72
N ASP A 193 7.27 21.74 0.02
CA ASP A 193 8.08 22.87 -0.43
C ASP A 193 9.24 22.37 -1.32
N SER A 194 9.40 22.94 -2.52
CA SER A 194 10.36 22.47 -3.52
C SER A 194 11.81 22.46 -3.01
N THR A 195 12.16 23.35 -2.07
CA THR A 195 13.48 23.37 -1.41
C THR A 195 13.71 22.15 -0.50
N LYS A 196 12.63 21.53 -0.05
CA LYS A 196 12.61 20.32 0.79
C LYS A 196 12.06 19.11 0.03
N SER A 197 11.63 19.30 -1.21
CA SER A 197 10.99 18.26 -1.99
C SER A 197 11.97 17.14 -2.22
N VAL A 198 11.47 15.93 -2.00
CA VAL A 198 12.20 14.70 -2.27
C VAL A 198 11.99 14.29 -3.73
N GLY A 199 11.35 15.14 -4.54
CA GLY A 199 11.03 14.96 -5.96
C GLY A 199 10.19 13.72 -6.29
N VAL A 200 9.56 13.13 -5.27
CA VAL A 200 8.57 12.07 -5.37
C VAL A 200 7.26 12.55 -4.76
N PRO A 201 6.10 12.09 -5.27
CA PRO A 201 4.81 12.45 -4.69
C PRO A 201 4.68 11.86 -3.29
N VAL A 202 4.44 12.69 -2.28
CA VAL A 202 4.22 12.23 -0.90
C VAL A 202 2.72 12.13 -0.65
N TYR A 203 2.29 11.00 -0.07
CA TYR A 203 0.90 10.70 0.20
C TYR A 203 0.65 10.62 1.71
N ILE A 204 -0.50 11.17 2.11
CA ILE A 204 -1.03 11.06 3.45
C ILE A 204 -2.36 10.33 3.43
N GLY A 205 -2.59 9.47 4.42
CA GLY A 205 -3.87 8.82 4.62
C GLY A 205 -4.89 9.86 5.10
N VAL A 206 -6.00 10.00 4.38
CA VAL A 206 -7.15 10.80 4.80
C VAL A 206 -8.12 9.85 5.49
N GLY A 207 -7.76 9.45 6.70
CA GLY A 207 -8.68 8.78 7.62
C GLY A 207 -9.20 9.82 8.59
N GLU A 208 -10.48 10.17 8.49
CA GLU A 208 -11.22 11.10 9.35
C GLU A 208 -11.06 12.62 9.07
N PRO A 209 -12.15 13.40 9.26
CA PRO A 209 -12.23 14.78 8.81
C PRO A 209 -11.29 15.70 9.59
N ASP A 210 -10.39 16.37 8.87
CA ASP A 210 -9.69 17.60 9.25
C ASP A 210 -9.01 17.64 10.63
N THR A 211 -8.50 16.52 11.14
CA THR A 211 -7.46 16.64 12.17
C THR A 211 -6.22 17.19 11.50
N VAL A 212 -5.82 18.39 11.91
CA VAL A 212 -4.65 19.13 11.43
C VAL A 212 -3.38 18.25 11.47
N ASP A 213 -3.35 17.21 12.32
CA ASP A 213 -2.32 16.15 12.38
C ASP A 213 -2.53 14.98 11.39
N ALA A 214 -2.63 15.25 10.08
CA ALA A 214 -2.68 14.20 9.07
C ALA A 214 -1.42 13.33 9.12
N SER A 215 -1.54 12.15 9.73
CA SER A 215 -0.45 11.21 9.96
C SER A 215 -0.95 9.79 9.76
N TRP A 216 -0.04 8.89 9.43
CA TRP A 216 -0.30 7.47 9.35
C TRP A 216 -0.22 6.88 10.77
N PRO A 217 -1.34 6.41 11.35
CA PRO A 217 -1.29 5.79 12.67
C PRO A 217 -0.51 4.46 12.60
N PRO A 218 -0.07 3.93 13.75
CA PRO A 218 0.50 2.58 13.78
C PRO A 218 -0.48 1.52 13.29
N GLY A 219 0.04 0.55 12.56
CA GLY A 219 -0.76 -0.47 11.89
C GLY A 219 -0.07 -1.04 10.65
N ARG A 220 -0.77 -1.95 9.97
CA ARG A 220 -0.31 -2.55 8.71
C ARG A 220 -1.07 -1.93 7.55
N TYR A 221 -0.33 -1.58 6.51
CA TYR A 221 -0.84 -0.93 5.31
C TYR A 221 -0.35 -1.70 4.10
N VAL A 222 -1.19 -1.82 3.09
CA VAL A 222 -0.84 -2.38 1.78
C VAL A 222 -1.07 -1.30 0.74
N PHE A 223 -0.15 -1.21 -0.21
CA PHE A 223 -0.17 -0.26 -1.30
C PHE A 223 -0.13 -1.00 -2.62
N ALA A 224 -0.87 -0.50 -3.60
CA ALA A 224 -0.77 -0.92 -4.98
C ALA A 224 -0.48 0.29 -5.87
N VAL A 225 0.54 0.14 -6.70
CA VAL A 225 0.86 1.03 -7.82
C VAL A 225 0.43 0.32 -9.09
N GLY A 226 -0.65 0.78 -9.73
CA GLY A 226 -1.18 0.18 -10.95
C GLY A 226 -1.30 1.20 -12.07
N SER A 227 -1.41 0.78 -13.32
CA SER A 227 -1.77 1.70 -14.41
C SER A 227 -3.25 1.59 -14.74
N SER A 228 -3.93 2.72 -14.93
CA SER A 228 -5.32 2.72 -15.41
C SER A 228 -5.43 2.32 -16.89
N ASN A 229 -4.34 2.49 -17.65
CA ASN A 229 -4.33 2.36 -19.11
C ASN A 229 -3.65 1.07 -19.59
N ASP A 230 -2.85 0.44 -18.72
CA ASP A 230 -2.16 -0.81 -19.00
C ASP A 230 -2.59 -1.86 -17.96
N SER A 231 -3.39 -2.82 -18.42
CA SER A 231 -3.92 -3.88 -17.56
C SER A 231 -2.85 -4.86 -17.04
N GLY A 232 -1.60 -4.75 -17.48
CA GLY A 232 -0.53 -5.65 -17.08
C GLY A 232 0.39 -5.12 -15.98
N TYR A 233 0.36 -3.82 -15.69
CA TYR A 233 1.28 -3.22 -14.72
C TYR A 233 0.65 -3.06 -13.35
N GLU A 234 1.18 -3.79 -12.37
CA GLU A 234 0.84 -3.64 -10.97
C GLU A 234 2.05 -3.94 -10.07
N ARG A 235 2.20 -3.21 -8.97
CA ARG A 235 3.24 -3.44 -7.97
C ARG A 235 2.66 -3.26 -6.58
N TRP A 236 2.80 -4.31 -5.76
CA TRP A 236 2.26 -4.37 -4.41
C TRP A 236 3.37 -4.39 -3.37
N PHE A 237 3.20 -3.62 -2.30
CA PHE A 237 4.07 -3.69 -1.14
C PHE A 237 3.31 -3.30 0.13
N GLY A 238 3.80 -3.78 1.26
CA GLY A 238 3.27 -3.51 2.58
C GLY A 238 4.18 -2.61 3.39
N VAL A 239 3.59 -1.79 4.26
CA VAL A 239 4.30 -1.02 5.29
C VAL A 239 3.66 -1.33 6.63
N GLU A 240 4.48 -1.69 7.60
CA GLU A 240 4.06 -1.87 8.98
C GLU A 240 4.64 -0.74 9.83
N ILE A 241 3.77 0.08 10.41
CA ILE A 241 4.15 1.18 11.30
C ILE A 241 4.00 0.69 12.74
N ARG A 242 5.09 0.72 13.50
CA ARG A 242 5.14 0.32 14.91
C ARG A 242 5.54 1.48 15.80
N TYR A 243 5.05 1.47 17.04
CA TYR A 243 5.55 2.38 18.06
C TYR A 243 7.02 2.11 18.40
N PRO A 244 7.80 3.14 18.74
CA PRO A 244 9.11 2.98 19.35
C PRO A 244 9.01 2.17 20.65
N PRO A 245 9.98 1.27 20.93
CA PRO A 245 10.01 0.56 22.20
C PRO A 245 10.08 1.53 23.38
N GLY A 246 9.38 1.24 24.47
CA GLY A 246 9.38 2.07 25.68
C GLY A 246 8.23 3.09 25.78
N ARG A 247 7.46 3.31 24.71
CA ARG A 247 6.10 3.88 24.84
C ARG A 247 5.12 2.74 25.09
N LEU A 248 4.65 2.60 26.32
CA LEU A 248 3.46 1.82 26.60
C LEU A 248 2.29 2.54 25.92
N GLY A 249 1.61 1.86 24.99
CA GLY A 249 0.39 2.38 24.37
C GLY A 249 -0.62 2.67 25.46
N GLY A 250 -1.06 3.92 25.54
CA GLY A 250 -2.16 4.34 26.41
C GLY A 250 -3.51 3.99 25.80
#